data_AF-A0A7W4AAW2-F1
#
_entry.id   AF-A0A7W4AAW2-F1
#
_cell.length_a   1.000
_cell.length_b   1.000
_cell.length_c   1.000
_cell.angle_alpha   90.00
_cell.angle_beta   90.00
_cell.angle_gamma   90.00
#
_symmetry.space_group_name_H-M   'P 1'
#
loop_
_entity.id
_entity.type
_entity.pdbx_description
1 polymer ?
#
loop_
_entity_poly.entity_id
_entity_poly.type
_entity_poly.pdbx_seq_one_letter_code
_entity_poly.pdbx_strand_id
1 'polypeptide(L)'
;MTILACSQCQATLNCNVDDINACWCNELPAILPLDSTTTSCLCRDCTLTKINLFLNALYQQPLKNQLSFAASFSSHNPLIENLDYTMQNNYMVFSRWFFLKRGTCCKNNCKNCPFKNTKLTSDAK
;
A
#
# COMPACT_ATOMS: atom_id res chain seq x y z
N MET A 1 11.49 2.25 25.42
CA MET A 1 12.08 2.02 24.08
C MET A 1 12.76 0.65 24.05
N THR A 2 12.24 -0.27 23.25
CA THR A 2 12.74 -1.65 23.16
C THR A 2 13.38 -1.87 21.80
N ILE A 3 14.60 -2.41 21.80
CA ILE A 3 15.31 -2.81 20.59
C ILE A 3 14.90 -4.24 20.24
N LEU A 4 14.40 -4.43 19.03
CA LEU A 4 13.97 -5.73 18.51
C LEU A 4 14.64 -5.99 17.17
N ALA A 5 14.66 -7.25 16.74
CA ALA A 5 15.14 -7.65 15.42
C ALA A 5 13.95 -8.01 14.53
N CYS A 6 14.00 -7.59 13.26
CA CYS A 6 12.99 -7.95 12.28
C CYS A 6 13.05 -9.45 12.01
N SER A 7 11.93 -10.16 12.15
CA SER A 7 11.90 -11.62 11.94
C SER A 7 12.28 -12.03 10.51
N GLN A 8 12.11 -11.14 9.54
CA GLN A 8 12.36 -11.41 8.11
C GLN A 8 13.79 -11.09 7.67
N CYS A 9 14.40 -10.01 8.18
CA CYS A 9 15.70 -9.52 7.67
C CYS A 9 16.73 -9.21 8.77
N GLN A 10 16.40 -9.43 10.04
CA GLN A 10 17.24 -9.14 11.20
C GLN A 10 17.63 -7.66 11.39
N ALA A 11 17.06 -6.75 10.60
CA ALA A 11 17.23 -5.32 10.80
C ALA A 11 16.76 -4.90 12.20
N THR A 12 17.52 -4.01 12.82
CA THR A 12 17.17 -3.43 14.12
C THR A 12 15.93 -2.56 13.97
N LEU A 13 14.91 -2.81 14.78
CA LEU A 13 13.73 -1.97 14.91
C LEU A 13 13.59 -1.46 16.33
N ASN A 14 13.32 -0.16 16.44
CA ASN A 14 12.99 0.48 17.70
C ASN A 14 11.48 0.50 17.82
N CYS A 15 10.96 -0.18 18.84
CA CYS A 15 9.55 -0.14 19.19
C CYS A 15 9.39 0.72 20.45
N ASN A 16 8.60 1.78 20.34
CA ASN A 16 8.23 2.60 21.49
C ASN A 16 6.79 2.29 21.90
N VAL A 17 6.63 1.28 22.74
CA VAL A 17 5.31 0.87 23.26
C VAL A 17 4.63 1.97 24.09
N ASP A 18 5.41 2.90 24.63
CA ASP A 18 4.91 4.01 25.46
C ASP A 18 4.39 5.20 24.63
N ASP A 19 4.74 5.27 23.34
CA ASP A 19 4.24 6.28 22.40
C ASP A 19 4.07 5.68 21.00
N ILE A 20 2.84 5.24 20.71
CA ILE A 20 2.47 4.63 19.43
C ILE A 20 2.61 5.62 18.25
N ASN A 21 2.50 6.93 18.50
CA ASN A 21 2.65 7.94 17.44
C ASN A 21 4.10 8.09 17.00
N ALA A 22 5.06 7.71 17.85
CA ALA A 22 6.48 7.66 17.51
C ALA A 22 6.87 6.38 16.74
N CYS A 23 5.93 5.45 16.53
CA CYS A 23 6.20 4.22 15.80
C CYS A 23 5.90 4.39 14.30
N TRP A 24 6.88 4.09 13.45
CA TRP A 24 6.71 4.11 11.98
C TRP A 24 5.56 3.22 11.49
N CYS A 25 5.18 2.19 12.26
CA CYS A 25 4.08 1.29 11.87
C CYS A 25 2.72 2.00 11.82
N ASN A 26 2.55 3.09 12.57
CA ASN A 26 1.37 3.94 12.54
C ASN A 26 1.28 4.79 11.25
N GLU A 27 2.39 4.96 10.53
CA GLU A 27 2.43 5.67 9.26
C GLU A 27 1.93 4.82 8.09
N LEU A 28 1.91 3.49 8.24
CA LEU A 28 1.49 2.58 7.18
C LEU A 28 -0.01 2.29 7.27
N PRO A 29 -0.71 2.19 6.12
CA PRO A 29 -2.13 1.83 6.11
C PRO A 29 -2.33 0.38 6.54
N ALA A 30 -3.42 0.12 7.27
CA ALA A 30 -3.83 -1.22 7.71
C ALA A 30 -4.41 -2.07 6.56
N ILE A 31 -3.57 -2.36 5.56
CA ILE A 31 -3.94 -3.12 4.34
C ILE A 31 -3.92 -4.63 4.60
N LEU A 32 -3.00 -5.11 5.42
CA LEU A 32 -2.83 -6.54 5.64
C LEU A 32 -3.97 -7.09 6.52
N PRO A 33 -4.53 -8.26 6.19
CA PRO A 33 -5.45 -8.94 7.08
C PRO A 33 -4.71 -9.31 8.37
N LEU A 34 -5.35 -9.08 9.52
CA LEU A 34 -4.85 -9.54 10.80
C LEU A 34 -4.96 -11.08 10.82
N ASP A 35 -3.85 -11.78 10.62
CA ASP A 35 -3.78 -13.17 11.04
C ASP A 35 -3.44 -13.20 12.55
N SER A 36 -4.10 -14.08 13.29
CA SER A 36 -3.91 -14.21 14.74
C SER A 36 -2.70 -15.08 15.10
N THR A 37 -1.91 -15.50 14.11
CA THR A 37 -0.85 -16.50 14.26
C THR A 37 0.56 -15.94 14.04
N THR A 38 0.70 -14.75 13.47
CA THR A 38 2.00 -14.11 13.20
C THR A 38 2.32 -12.99 14.19
N THR A 39 2.70 -13.38 15.40
CA THR A 39 3.26 -12.47 16.42
C THR A 39 4.75 -12.18 16.18
N SER A 40 5.15 -11.86 14.95
CA SER A 40 6.55 -11.54 14.64
C SER A 40 6.71 -10.10 14.19
N CYS A 41 7.59 -9.34 14.86
CA CYS A 41 7.85 -7.95 14.52
C CYS A 41 8.56 -7.85 13.16
N LEU A 42 8.01 -7.04 12.26
CA LEU A 42 8.61 -6.72 10.96
C LEU A 42 9.08 -5.27 10.96
N CYS A 43 10.19 -4.99 10.28
CA CYS A 43 10.60 -3.61 9.99
C CYS A 43 9.75 -3.00 8.86
N ARG A 44 9.85 -1.68 8.68
CA ARG A 44 9.11 -0.91 7.67
C ARG A 44 9.17 -1.51 6.28
N ASP A 45 10.36 -1.86 5.81
CA ASP A 45 10.57 -2.36 4.44
C ASP A 45 9.98 -3.77 4.26
N CYS A 46 10.11 -4.63 5.26
CA CYS A 46 9.50 -5.96 5.24
C CYS A 46 7.97 -5.87 5.30
N THR A 47 7.41 -4.95 6.07
CA THR A 47 5.96 -4.69 6.08
C THR A 47 5.47 -4.19 4.73
N LEU A 48 6.16 -3.23 4.12
CA LEU A 48 5.86 -2.74 2.76
C LEU A 48 5.97 -3.86 1.73
N THR A 49 6.95 -4.75 1.86
CA THR A 49 7.08 -5.93 0.99
C THR A 49 5.86 -6.84 1.10
N LYS A 50 5.41 -7.14 2.33
CA LYS A 50 4.21 -7.95 2.57
C LYS A 50 2.95 -7.29 2.03
N ILE A 51 2.79 -5.97 2.23
CA ILE A 51 1.68 -5.18 1.66
C ILE A 51 1.69 -5.30 0.13
N ASN A 52 2.83 -5.08 -0.52
CA ASN A 52 2.91 -5.16 -1.98
C ASN A 52 2.62 -6.57 -2.51
N LEU A 53 3.04 -7.62 -1.79
CA LEU A 53 2.69 -9.00 -2.12
C LEU A 53 1.17 -9.23 -2.07
N PHE A 54 0.50 -8.73 -1.03
CA PHE A 54 -0.95 -8.79 -0.92
C PHE A 54 -1.63 -8.00 -2.06
N LEU A 55 -1.16 -6.79 -2.34
CA LEU A 55 -1.70 -5.96 -3.42
C LEU A 55 -1.52 -6.61 -4.79
N ASN A 56 -0.42 -7.32 -5.05
CA ASN A 56 -0.23 -8.07 -6.29
C ASN A 56 -1.31 -9.14 -6.50
N ALA A 57 -1.74 -9.82 -5.42
CA ALA A 57 -2.85 -10.76 -5.47
C ALA A 57 -4.19 -10.04 -5.71
N LEU A 58 -4.41 -8.89 -5.05
CA LEU A 58 -5.59 -8.04 -5.29
C LEU A 58 -5.66 -7.59 -6.76
N TYR A 59 -4.54 -7.28 -7.41
CA TYR A 59 -4.51 -6.80 -8.79
C TYR A 59 -4.98 -7.84 -9.82
N GLN A 60 -5.02 -9.12 -9.46
CA GLN A 60 -5.56 -10.19 -10.30
C GLN A 60 -7.09 -10.30 -10.22
N GLN A 61 -7.73 -9.61 -9.25
CA GLN A 61 -9.19 -9.62 -9.08
C GLN A 61 -9.88 -8.70 -10.10
N PRO A 62 -11.20 -8.82 -10.32
CA PRO A 62 -11.95 -7.87 -11.13
C PRO A 62 -11.78 -6.43 -10.63
N LEU A 63 -11.72 -5.45 -11.55
CA LEU A 63 -11.43 -4.05 -11.20
C LEU A 63 -12.38 -3.49 -10.14
N LYS A 64 -13.67 -3.86 -10.18
CA LYS A 64 -14.68 -3.48 -9.18
C LYS A 64 -14.26 -3.88 -7.76
N ASN A 65 -13.71 -5.08 -7.57
CA ASN A 65 -13.25 -5.57 -6.28
C ASN A 65 -12.01 -4.80 -5.81
N GLN A 66 -11.08 -4.50 -6.72
CA GLN A 66 -9.90 -3.68 -6.42
C GLN A 66 -10.29 -2.28 -5.94
N LEU A 67 -11.23 -1.64 -6.64
CA LEU A 67 -11.74 -0.30 -6.30
C LEU A 67 -12.50 -0.31 -4.97
N SER A 68 -13.37 -1.31 -4.77
CA SER A 68 -14.11 -1.47 -3.51
C SER A 68 -13.18 -1.60 -2.31
N PHE A 69 -12.08 -2.35 -2.45
CA PHE A 69 -11.08 -2.48 -1.39
C PHE A 69 -10.29 -1.18 -1.18
N ALA A 70 -9.85 -0.54 -2.27
CA ALA A 70 -9.04 0.68 -2.21
C ALA A 70 -9.81 1.92 -1.74
N ALA A 71 -11.14 1.94 -1.85
CA ALA A 71 -11.99 3.07 -1.48
C ALA A 71 -11.80 3.50 -0.01
N SER A 72 -11.63 2.52 0.89
CA SER A 72 -11.36 2.76 2.32
C SER A 72 -10.02 3.47 2.58
N PHE A 73 -9.14 3.53 1.58
CA PHE A 73 -7.81 4.13 1.70
C PHE A 73 -7.68 5.46 0.94
N SER A 74 -8.77 5.99 0.37
CA SER A 74 -8.76 7.19 -0.49
C SER A 74 -8.26 8.48 0.18
N SER A 75 -8.33 8.57 1.51
CA SER A 75 -7.90 9.74 2.30
C SER A 75 -6.50 9.64 2.89
N HIS A 76 -5.77 8.53 2.69
CA HIS A 76 -4.44 8.35 3.27
C HIS A 76 -3.40 9.24 2.58
N ASN A 77 -3.15 10.40 3.18
CA ASN A 77 -1.93 11.21 3.04
C ASN A 77 -1.13 11.11 4.36
N PRO A 78 0.21 11.13 4.32
CA PRO A 78 1.07 11.39 3.16
C PRO A 78 1.21 10.19 2.20
N LEU A 79 1.70 10.46 0.98
CA LEU A 79 2.04 9.42 0.02
C LEU A 79 3.27 8.65 0.47
N ILE A 80 3.21 7.32 0.38
CA ILE A 80 4.26 6.43 0.89
C ILE A 80 5.12 5.93 -0.27
N GLU A 81 6.41 6.26 -0.26
CA GLU A 81 7.37 5.70 -1.23
C GLU A 81 7.44 4.17 -1.07
N ASN A 82 7.59 3.46 -2.20
CA ASN A 82 7.51 2.00 -2.33
C ASN A 82 6.12 1.40 -2.08
N LEU A 83 5.08 2.23 -1.97
CA LEU A 83 3.67 1.80 -1.95
C LEU A 83 2.83 2.60 -2.95
N ASP A 84 2.82 3.92 -2.81
CA ASP A 84 2.07 4.86 -3.65
C ASP A 84 2.85 5.32 -4.86
N TYR A 85 4.17 5.38 -4.75
CA TYR A 85 5.07 5.78 -5.82
C TYR A 85 6.47 5.21 -5.65
N THR A 86 7.28 5.31 -6.70
CA THR A 86 8.73 5.09 -6.66
C THR A 86 9.42 6.28 -7.30
N MET A 87 10.62 6.64 -6.84
CA MET A 87 11.43 7.68 -7.49
C MET A 87 12.20 7.08 -8.68
N GLN A 88 12.08 7.70 -9.86
CA GLN A 88 12.86 7.37 -11.05
C GLN A 88 13.35 8.66 -11.70
N ASN A 89 14.67 8.84 -11.80
CA ASN A 89 15.29 10.05 -12.36
C ASN A 89 14.73 11.35 -11.76
N ASN A 90 14.57 11.40 -10.43
CA ASN A 90 13.98 12.53 -9.68
C ASN A 90 12.47 12.78 -9.95
N TYR A 91 11.79 11.91 -10.69
CA TYR A 91 10.34 11.96 -10.87
C TYR A 91 9.63 10.91 -10.02
N MET A 92 8.47 11.29 -9.45
CA MET A 92 7.55 10.35 -8.81
C MET A 92 6.80 9.54 -9.85
N VAL A 93 7.01 8.23 -9.87
CA VAL A 93 6.26 7.28 -10.70
C VAL A 93 5.19 6.62 -9.83
N PHE A 94 3.95 7.11 -9.94
CA PHE A 94 2.82 6.60 -9.17
C PHE A 94 2.51 5.14 -9.47
N SER A 95 2.27 4.36 -8.42
CA SER A 95 1.95 2.95 -8.48
C SER A 95 0.50 2.72 -8.93
N ARG A 96 0.16 1.46 -9.22
CA ARG A 96 -1.24 1.07 -9.44
C ARG A 96 -2.10 1.33 -8.21
N TRP A 97 -1.56 1.09 -7.02
CA TRP A 97 -2.25 1.32 -5.74
C TRP A 97 -2.71 2.76 -5.60
N PHE A 98 -1.83 3.73 -5.89
CA PHE A 98 -2.18 5.15 -5.87
C PHE A 98 -3.41 5.46 -6.74
N PHE A 99 -3.43 4.93 -7.97
CA PHE A 99 -4.55 5.15 -8.87
C PHE A 99 -5.84 4.44 -8.43
N LEU A 100 -5.74 3.29 -7.76
CA LEU A 100 -6.89 2.61 -7.16
C LEU A 100 -7.46 3.42 -5.99
N LYS A 101 -6.61 3.96 -5.09
CA LYS A 101 -7.04 4.86 -4.01
C LYS A 101 -7.74 6.11 -4.55
N ARG A 102 -7.25 6.66 -5.67
CA ARG A 102 -7.89 7.79 -6.38
C ARG A 102 -9.27 7.43 -6.95
N GLY A 103 -9.53 6.16 -7.24
CA GLY A 103 -10.82 5.64 -7.68
C GLY A 103 -11.25 6.01 -9.10
N THR A 104 -10.60 6.99 -9.76
CA THR A 104 -11.05 7.54 -11.04
C THR A 104 -9.94 7.61 -12.10
N CYS A 105 -10.32 7.49 -13.38
CA CYS A 105 -9.42 7.61 -14.52
C CYS A 105 -9.30 9.06 -14.99
N CYS A 106 -8.08 9.60 -15.00
CA CYS A 106 -7.80 10.96 -15.48
C CYS A 106 -7.52 11.05 -16.99
N LYS A 107 -7.65 9.95 -17.74
CA LYS A 107 -7.48 9.85 -19.21
C LYS A 107 -6.10 10.26 -19.77
N ASN A 108 -5.09 10.50 -18.93
CA ASN A 108 -3.72 10.84 -19.33
C ASN A 108 -2.83 9.62 -19.72
N ASN A 109 -3.44 8.47 -20.04
CA ASN A 109 -2.72 7.24 -20.42
C ASN A 109 -1.56 6.81 -19.49
N CYS A 110 -1.70 7.03 -18.17
CA CYS A 110 -0.62 6.84 -17.19
C CYS A 110 -0.06 5.40 -17.18
N LYS A 111 1.26 5.24 -17.05
CA LYS A 111 1.96 3.93 -17.07
C LYS A 111 1.25 2.84 -16.26
N ASN A 112 1.03 3.09 -14.97
CA ASN A 112 0.46 2.12 -14.02
C ASN A 112 -1.07 2.24 -13.85
N CYS A 113 -1.78 2.84 -14.82
CA CYS A 113 -3.22 3.07 -14.74
C CYS A 113 -4.02 1.76 -14.70
N PRO A 114 -4.90 1.55 -13.69
CA PRO A 114 -5.68 0.32 -13.58
C PRO A 114 -6.82 0.21 -14.59
N PHE A 115 -7.17 1.30 -15.26
CA PHE A 115 -8.32 1.41 -16.17
C PHE A 115 -8.00 1.16 -17.65
N LYS A 116 -6.74 0.94 -18.03
CA LYS A 116 -6.28 0.89 -19.43
C LYS A 116 -6.99 -0.15 -20.30
N ASN A 117 -7.28 -1.32 -19.73
CA ASN A 117 -7.85 -2.45 -20.47
C ASN A 117 -9.29 -2.75 -20.07
N THR A 118 -9.84 -2.00 -19.12
CA THR A 118 -11.28 -2.08 -18.86
C THR A 118 -11.99 -1.38 -20.00
N LYS A 119 -12.71 -2.16 -20.81
CA LYS A 119 -13.95 -1.69 -21.41
C LYS A 119 -14.84 -1.29 -20.23
N LEU A 120 -14.64 -0.07 -19.71
CA LEU A 120 -15.55 0.54 -18.76
C LEU A 120 -16.84 0.69 -19.56
N THR A 121 -17.71 -0.31 -19.49
CA THR A 121 -19.09 -0.12 -19.90
C THR A 121 -19.58 1.06 -19.09
N SER A 122 -20.10 2.01 -19.85
CA SER A 122 -20.59 3.31 -19.44
C SER A 122 -21.83 3.18 -18.54
N ASP A 123 -21.68 2.57 -17.37
CA ASP A 123 -22.79 2.33 -16.44
C ASP A 123 -22.47 2.95 -15.07
N ALA A 124 -22.32 4.26 -15.10
CA ALA A 124 -22.51 5.13 -13.94
C ALA A 124 -23.24 6.38 -14.45
N LYS A 125 -24.55 6.21 -14.68
CA LYS A 125 -25.51 7.30 -14.77
C LYS A 125 -26.52 7.12 -13.65
#